data_AF-A0A3S2VA46-F1
#
_entry.id   AF-A0A3S2VA46-F1
#
_cell.length_a   1.000
_cell.length_b   1.000
_cell.length_c   1.000
_cell.angle_alpha   90.00
_cell.angle_beta   90.00
_cell.angle_gamma   90.00
#
_symmetry.space_group_name_H-M   'P 1'
#
loop_
_entity.id
_entity.type
_entity.pdbx_description
1 polymer ?
#
loop_
_entity_poly.entity_id
_entity_poly.type
_entity_poly.pdbx_seq_one_letter_code
_entity_poly.pdbx_strand_id
1 'polypeptide(L)'
;MGAGQFDNGGRPNHAQQVTSYEGKTLRFNIAPDNDKGLNAWVPNDNPFNTQATQSAVWSTGHRNPQGLAYAVTGGTGKIYSSEHGPYSDDELNIIEKGKNYGHPLVIGLLDNNYDGLAAGVSNDTILPGTWHTTYPLINSEAENAKMIGDSFRQPLISLYPNSHTFLSNLFQKIKGGEKGSDWPSEAPSSIDVYTSSTIPGWKNSLLVTTLKGGKLIRLKLNQNGDKIISDTLNYFKGENRFRDLAISPDGGKIYLAVDSSGVTSGPSKENPQQISYRGCIIELTFIPKPFNDKGKKRHSANDSADSTRDEEK
;
A
#
# COMPACT_ATOMS: atom_id res chain seq x y z
N MET A 1 -2.94 2.62 19.75
CA MET A 1 -3.08 2.49 18.28
C MET A 1 -2.60 1.10 17.91
N GLY A 2 -3.30 0.39 17.03
CA GLY A 2 -2.90 -0.97 16.63
C GLY A 2 -3.89 -1.56 15.62
N ALA A 3 -3.38 -2.28 14.64
CA ALA A 3 -4.15 -2.84 13.52
C ALA A 3 -4.89 -4.16 13.86
N GLY A 4 -5.31 -4.30 15.12
CA GLY A 4 -6.07 -5.47 15.59
C GLY A 4 -5.33 -6.82 15.52
N GLN A 5 -4.00 -6.82 15.61
CA GLN A 5 -3.15 -8.00 15.47
C GLN A 5 -2.23 -8.18 16.69
N PHE A 6 -1.76 -9.41 16.92
CA PHE A 6 -0.89 -9.79 18.05
C PHE A 6 -1.52 -9.41 19.40
N ASP A 7 -0.79 -8.68 20.24
CA ASP A 7 -1.22 -8.24 21.57
C ASP A 7 -2.44 -7.31 21.52
N ASN A 8 -2.80 -6.79 20.33
CA ASN A 8 -4.02 -6.00 20.11
C ASN A 8 -5.14 -6.79 19.41
N GLY A 9 -5.03 -8.13 19.32
CA GLY A 9 -6.00 -9.01 18.65
C GLY A 9 -7.43 -8.96 19.22
N GLY A 10 -7.57 -8.45 20.44
CA GLY A 10 -8.85 -8.24 21.13
C GLY A 10 -9.47 -6.86 20.94
N ARG A 11 -8.87 -5.97 20.13
CA ARG A 11 -9.40 -4.61 19.92
C ARG A 11 -10.66 -4.66 19.05
N PRO A 12 -11.78 -4.04 19.44
CA PRO A 12 -12.94 -3.89 18.54
C PRO A 12 -12.55 -3.20 17.23
N ASN A 13 -13.11 -3.69 16.11
CA ASN A 13 -12.92 -3.06 14.81
C ASN A 13 -14.11 -2.17 14.46
N HIS A 14 -13.84 -0.95 13.97
CA HIS A 14 -14.86 0.00 13.56
C HIS A 14 -14.72 0.45 12.10
N ALA A 15 -13.95 -0.25 11.26
CA ALA A 15 -13.63 0.18 9.90
C ALA A 15 -14.89 0.37 9.03
N GLN A 16 -15.91 -0.46 9.24
CA GLN A 16 -17.21 -0.43 8.56
C GLN A 16 -18.23 0.54 9.20
N GLN A 17 -17.95 1.09 10.39
CA GLN A 17 -18.87 1.98 11.10
C GLN A 17 -18.65 3.44 10.70
N VAL A 18 -19.63 4.05 10.02
CA VAL A 18 -19.57 5.45 9.55
C VAL A 18 -19.62 6.50 10.68
N THR A 19 -20.03 6.08 11.88
CA THR A 19 -20.11 6.91 13.10
C THR A 19 -18.82 6.89 13.91
N SER A 20 -17.79 6.16 13.46
CA SER A 20 -16.46 6.08 14.09
C SER A 20 -15.38 6.59 13.13
N TYR A 21 -14.30 7.13 13.68
CA TYR A 21 -13.16 7.65 12.89
C TYR A 21 -11.99 6.66 12.78
N GLU A 22 -12.16 5.42 13.22
CA GLU A 22 -11.16 4.37 13.04
C GLU A 22 -11.33 3.64 11.70
N GLY A 23 -10.25 3.44 10.96
CA GLY A 23 -10.29 2.78 9.65
C GLY A 23 -10.97 3.60 8.56
N LYS A 24 -10.65 4.90 8.50
CA LYS A 24 -11.28 5.92 7.64
C LYS A 24 -10.24 6.77 6.92
N THR A 25 -10.61 7.32 5.76
CA THR A 25 -10.07 8.62 5.31
C THR A 25 -11.03 9.70 5.79
N LEU A 26 -10.48 10.81 6.34
CA LEU A 26 -11.26 11.94 6.82
C LEU A 26 -11.04 13.18 5.95
N ARG A 27 -12.06 14.03 5.83
CA ARG A 27 -12.02 15.31 5.12
C ARG A 27 -12.62 16.41 5.99
N PHE A 28 -11.85 17.49 6.16
CA PHE A 28 -12.18 18.66 6.96
C PHE A 28 -12.11 19.94 6.13
N ASN A 29 -12.81 20.98 6.57
CA ASN A 29 -12.61 22.34 6.09
C ASN A 29 -11.28 22.89 6.64
N ILE A 30 -10.63 23.76 5.86
CA ILE A 30 -9.41 24.48 6.30
C ILE A 30 -9.73 25.74 7.11
N ALA A 31 -11.01 26.14 7.15
CA ALA A 31 -11.55 27.25 7.92
C ALA A 31 -12.99 26.89 8.33
N PRO A 32 -13.48 27.38 9.49
CA PRO A 32 -14.85 27.10 9.91
C PRO A 32 -15.86 27.70 8.93
N ASP A 33 -16.90 26.95 8.59
CA ASP A 33 -18.06 27.46 7.86
C ASP A 33 -19.13 28.03 8.82
N ASN A 34 -20.38 28.15 8.35
CA ASN A 34 -21.47 28.78 9.11
C ASN A 34 -22.14 27.84 10.13
N ASP A 35 -21.72 26.57 10.23
CA ASP A 35 -22.25 25.64 11.22
C ASP A 35 -21.74 25.93 12.64
N LYS A 36 -22.41 25.37 13.65
CA LYS A 36 -22.11 25.68 15.06
C LYS A 36 -21.09 24.73 15.67
N GLY A 37 -20.09 25.27 16.36
CA GLY A 37 -19.14 24.46 17.14
C GLY A 37 -18.19 23.66 16.25
N LEU A 38 -17.91 22.40 16.62
CA LEU A 38 -16.97 21.54 15.87
C LEU A 38 -17.47 21.18 14.46
N ASN A 39 -18.79 21.23 14.25
CA ASN A 39 -19.44 21.02 12.97
C ASN A 39 -18.94 21.99 11.88
N ALA A 40 -18.56 23.23 12.25
CA ALA A 40 -18.03 24.22 11.30
C ALA A 40 -16.79 23.73 10.52
N TRP A 41 -16.08 22.75 11.05
CA TRP A 41 -14.87 22.18 10.46
C TRP A 41 -15.14 20.98 9.55
N VAL A 42 -16.40 20.53 9.43
CA VAL A 42 -16.79 19.39 8.61
C VAL A 42 -17.51 19.91 7.36
N PRO A 43 -17.02 19.59 6.14
CA PRO A 43 -17.69 20.00 4.93
C PRO A 43 -19.13 19.48 4.87
N ASN A 44 -20.07 20.37 4.57
CA ASN A 44 -21.49 20.05 4.42
C ASN A 44 -21.78 19.02 3.32
N ASP A 45 -20.89 18.93 2.32
CA ASP A 45 -20.99 17.96 1.23
C ASP A 45 -20.31 16.62 1.53
N ASN A 46 -19.84 16.35 2.76
CA ASN A 46 -19.28 15.04 3.10
C ASN A 46 -20.32 13.91 2.97
N PRO A 47 -19.89 12.71 2.52
CA PRO A 47 -20.80 11.65 2.08
C PRO A 47 -21.63 10.99 3.19
N PHE A 48 -21.21 11.11 4.44
CA PHE A 48 -21.88 10.46 5.58
C PHE A 48 -22.48 11.46 6.57
N ASN A 49 -22.72 12.69 6.12
CA ASN A 49 -23.52 13.64 6.89
C ASN A 49 -24.97 13.13 6.97
N THR A 50 -25.60 13.34 8.12
CA THR A 50 -27.02 13.08 8.37
C THR A 50 -27.67 14.36 8.89
N GLN A 51 -29.00 14.37 9.01
CA GLN A 51 -29.69 15.51 9.63
C GLN A 51 -29.27 15.76 11.09
N ALA A 52 -28.82 14.72 11.80
CA ALA A 52 -28.45 14.79 13.21
C ALA A 52 -26.95 14.95 13.46
N THR A 53 -26.11 14.49 12.53
CA THR A 53 -24.65 14.38 12.73
C THR A 53 -23.90 14.73 11.46
N GLN A 54 -22.96 15.66 11.56
CA GLN A 54 -21.93 15.86 10.54
C GLN A 54 -20.74 14.94 10.80
N SER A 55 -20.21 14.34 9.74
CA SER A 55 -19.14 13.36 9.82
C SER A 55 -17.98 13.77 8.90
N ALA A 56 -16.78 13.81 9.47
CA ALA A 56 -15.56 14.00 8.70
C ALA A 56 -15.24 12.80 7.80
N VAL A 57 -15.94 11.66 7.93
CA VAL A 57 -15.66 10.47 7.14
C VAL A 57 -15.84 10.75 5.65
N TRP A 58 -14.78 10.48 4.89
CA TRP A 58 -14.75 10.54 3.43
C TRP A 58 -14.88 9.16 2.80
N SER A 59 -14.18 8.17 3.35
CA SER A 59 -14.25 6.75 2.95
C SER A 59 -14.09 5.82 4.16
N THR A 60 -14.52 4.58 3.99
CA THR A 60 -14.58 3.53 5.04
C THR A 60 -13.85 2.27 4.63
N GLY A 61 -13.73 1.30 5.54
CA GLY A 61 -13.17 -0.01 5.22
C GLY A 61 -11.65 -0.02 5.09
N HIS A 62 -10.95 0.83 5.85
CA HIS A 62 -9.50 0.82 5.94
C HIS A 62 -9.01 0.10 7.21
N ARG A 63 -7.87 -0.58 7.12
CA ARG A 63 -7.08 -1.17 8.20
C ARG A 63 -6.06 -0.18 8.77
N ASN A 64 -5.01 0.14 8.00
CA ASN A 64 -3.89 0.97 8.46
C ASN A 64 -3.25 1.77 7.30
N PRO A 65 -3.97 2.75 6.73
CA PRO A 65 -3.45 3.62 5.68
C PRO A 65 -2.38 4.54 6.27
N GLN A 66 -1.19 4.55 5.64
CA GLN A 66 -0.04 5.33 6.09
C GLN A 66 0.26 6.50 5.14
N GLY A 67 0.21 6.24 3.84
CA GLY A 67 0.51 7.23 2.80
C GLY A 67 -0.75 7.77 2.16
N LEU A 68 -0.76 9.06 1.80
CA LEU A 68 -1.82 9.71 1.05
C LEU A 68 -1.23 10.79 0.14
N ALA A 69 -1.51 10.75 -1.16
CA ALA A 69 -1.00 11.72 -2.12
C ALA A 69 -2.08 12.15 -3.12
N TYR A 70 -2.15 13.44 -3.40
CA TYR A 70 -3.00 13.99 -4.45
C TYR A 70 -2.19 14.29 -5.71
N ALA A 71 -2.72 13.95 -6.88
CA ALA A 71 -2.18 14.43 -8.15
C ALA A 71 -3.26 14.53 -9.22
N VAL A 72 -3.00 15.37 -10.23
CA VAL A 72 -3.80 15.41 -11.46
C VAL A 72 -3.20 14.43 -12.47
N THR A 73 -3.90 13.32 -12.71
CA THR A 73 -3.52 12.30 -13.69
C THR A 73 -4.65 12.10 -14.70
N GLY A 74 -4.32 12.04 -16.00
CA GLY A 74 -5.34 12.00 -17.05
C GLY A 74 -6.28 13.21 -17.05
N GLY A 75 -5.82 14.37 -16.57
CA GLY A 75 -6.64 15.58 -16.45
C GLY A 75 -7.62 15.59 -15.27
N THR A 76 -7.62 14.55 -14.42
CA THR A 76 -8.51 14.45 -13.26
C THR A 76 -7.72 14.33 -11.96
N GLY A 77 -8.11 15.08 -10.93
CA GLY A 77 -7.54 14.96 -9.59
C GLY A 77 -7.86 13.62 -8.96
N LYS A 78 -6.84 12.92 -8.45
CA LYS A 78 -6.97 11.64 -7.75
C LYS A 78 -6.22 11.70 -6.44
N ILE A 79 -6.75 11.00 -5.44
CA ILE A 79 -6.08 10.77 -4.16
C ILE A 79 -5.65 9.31 -4.16
N TYR A 80 -4.36 9.05 -4.04
CA TYR A 80 -3.80 7.72 -3.89
C TYR A 80 -3.47 7.48 -2.42
N SER A 81 -3.68 6.25 -1.95
CA SER A 81 -3.36 5.83 -0.58
C SER A 81 -2.50 4.57 -0.62
N SER A 82 -1.63 4.41 0.37
CA SER A 82 -0.89 3.17 0.61
C SER A 82 -1.14 2.65 2.02
N GLU A 83 -1.43 1.36 2.14
CA GLU A 83 -2.03 0.79 3.33
C GLU A 83 -1.47 -0.59 3.68
N HIS A 84 -1.34 -0.89 4.97
CA HIS A 84 -0.90 -2.21 5.43
C HIS A 84 -2.06 -3.20 5.48
N GLY A 85 -1.90 -4.32 4.79
CA GLY A 85 -2.75 -5.51 4.92
C GLY A 85 -2.45 -6.30 6.19
N PRO A 86 -3.29 -7.29 6.53
CA PRO A 86 -3.09 -8.12 7.72
C PRO A 86 -1.93 -9.11 7.55
N TYR A 87 -2.17 -10.29 6.97
CA TYR A 87 -1.18 -11.35 6.78
C TYR A 87 -0.75 -11.54 5.31
N SER A 88 -1.25 -10.66 4.45
CA SER A 88 -0.96 -10.50 3.03
C SER A 88 -1.62 -9.19 2.59
N ASP A 89 -1.57 -8.90 1.29
CA ASP A 89 -2.42 -7.88 0.67
C ASP A 89 -2.23 -6.49 1.27
N ASP A 90 -0.98 -6.01 1.27
CA ASP A 90 -0.78 -4.56 1.39
C ASP A 90 -1.38 -3.87 0.16
N GLU A 91 -2.01 -2.73 0.34
CA GLU A 91 -2.84 -2.15 -0.72
C GLU A 91 -2.35 -0.79 -1.17
N LEU A 92 -2.44 -0.52 -2.46
CA LEU A 92 -2.54 0.84 -2.96
C LEU A 92 -3.95 1.10 -3.49
N ASN A 93 -4.53 2.19 -3.05
CA ASN A 93 -5.93 2.53 -3.30
C ASN A 93 -6.05 3.88 -4.01
N ILE A 94 -7.07 4.06 -4.86
CA ILE A 94 -7.54 5.38 -5.29
C ILE A 94 -8.72 5.74 -4.40
N ILE A 95 -8.59 6.78 -3.59
CA ILE A 95 -9.57 7.21 -2.60
C ILE A 95 -10.71 8.01 -3.25
N GLU A 96 -11.92 7.52 -3.09
CA GLU A 96 -13.14 8.07 -3.69
C GLU A 96 -14.19 8.41 -2.61
N LYS A 97 -14.99 9.44 -2.89
CA LYS A 97 -16.06 9.92 -2.00
C LYS A 97 -17.07 8.81 -1.70
N GLY A 98 -17.28 8.54 -0.41
CA GLY A 98 -18.32 7.63 0.08
C GLY A 98 -18.06 6.16 -0.23
N LYS A 99 -16.84 5.79 -0.62
CA LYS A 99 -16.49 4.41 -0.95
C LYS A 99 -15.99 3.62 0.25
N ASN A 100 -16.03 2.30 0.11
CA ASN A 100 -15.69 1.32 1.12
C ASN A 100 -14.63 0.37 0.57
N TYR A 101 -13.50 0.30 1.26
CA TYR A 101 -12.29 -0.45 0.86
C TYR A 101 -12.23 -1.85 1.48
N GLY A 102 -13.36 -2.36 1.99
CA GLY A 102 -13.52 -3.77 2.30
C GLY A 102 -13.12 -4.19 3.71
N HIS A 103 -12.04 -3.66 4.28
CA HIS A 103 -11.54 -4.16 5.57
C HIS A 103 -12.59 -4.03 6.70
N PRO A 104 -12.79 -5.06 7.54
CA PRO A 104 -12.13 -6.36 7.58
C PRO A 104 -12.90 -7.49 6.86
N LEU A 105 -13.89 -7.15 6.05
CA LEU A 105 -14.81 -8.10 5.42
C LEU A 105 -14.28 -8.64 4.08
N VAL A 106 -13.45 -7.84 3.41
CA VAL A 106 -12.70 -8.19 2.19
C VAL A 106 -11.29 -7.67 2.37
N ILE A 107 -10.28 -8.45 2.01
CA ILE A 107 -8.87 -8.09 2.17
C ILE A 107 -8.18 -8.15 0.81
N GLY A 108 -7.71 -7.01 0.31
CA GLY A 108 -7.07 -6.95 -1.00
C GLY A 108 -8.06 -7.12 -2.16
N LEU A 109 -7.72 -8.01 -3.08
CA LEU A 109 -8.53 -8.27 -4.28
C LEU A 109 -9.66 -9.25 -3.96
N LEU A 110 -10.71 -9.26 -4.79
CA LEU A 110 -11.73 -10.32 -4.74
C LEU A 110 -11.20 -11.61 -5.36
N ASP A 111 -10.33 -12.31 -4.64
CA ASP A 111 -9.72 -13.57 -5.06
C ASP A 111 -10.01 -14.75 -4.11
N ASN A 112 -10.81 -14.51 -3.06
CA ASN A 112 -11.29 -15.50 -2.08
C ASN A 112 -10.16 -16.12 -1.25
N ASN A 113 -8.99 -15.48 -1.16
CA ASN A 113 -7.88 -16.03 -0.39
C ASN A 113 -8.15 -15.99 1.14
N TYR A 114 -9.00 -15.06 1.62
CA TYR A 114 -9.41 -14.97 3.02
C TYR A 114 -10.71 -15.70 3.36
N ASP A 115 -11.35 -16.41 2.42
CA ASP A 115 -12.56 -17.18 2.71
C ASP A 115 -12.28 -18.23 3.82
N GLY A 116 -13.12 -18.24 4.86
CA GLY A 116 -12.94 -19.06 6.06
C GLY A 116 -11.91 -18.53 7.07
N LEU A 117 -11.26 -17.40 6.80
CA LEU A 117 -10.29 -16.73 7.67
C LEU A 117 -10.89 -15.48 8.32
N ALA A 118 -10.05 -14.70 9.00
CA ALA A 118 -10.39 -13.38 9.53
C ALA A 118 -9.23 -12.43 9.24
N ALA A 119 -9.44 -11.12 9.38
CA ALA A 119 -8.36 -10.13 9.22
C ALA A 119 -7.32 -10.15 10.38
N GLY A 120 -7.44 -11.10 11.30
CA GLY A 120 -6.59 -11.29 12.47
C GLY A 120 -6.59 -12.75 12.92
N VAL A 121 -5.53 -13.14 13.63
CA VAL A 121 -5.44 -14.43 14.33
C VAL A 121 -4.53 -14.28 15.54
N SER A 122 -4.83 -14.99 16.63
CA SER A 122 -3.97 -15.06 17.81
C SER A 122 -3.98 -16.46 18.44
N ASN A 123 -3.05 -16.71 19.36
CA ASN A 123 -3.06 -17.90 20.23
C ASN A 123 -3.79 -17.65 21.57
N ASP A 124 -4.41 -16.48 21.77
CA ASP A 124 -5.12 -16.16 23.00
C ASP A 124 -6.52 -16.76 22.98
N THR A 125 -6.69 -17.91 23.62
CA THR A 125 -7.97 -18.65 23.66
C THR A 125 -9.11 -17.90 24.36
N ILE A 126 -8.84 -16.76 25.03
CA ILE A 126 -9.88 -15.92 25.64
C ILE A 126 -10.59 -15.07 24.57
N LEU A 127 -9.92 -14.79 23.46
CA LEU A 127 -10.50 -14.00 22.37
C LEU A 127 -11.55 -14.79 21.58
N PRO A 128 -12.61 -14.13 21.08
CA PRO A 128 -13.72 -14.81 20.45
C PRO A 128 -13.38 -15.37 19.06
N GLY A 129 -14.30 -16.18 18.53
CA GLY A 129 -14.27 -16.65 17.14
C GLY A 129 -13.24 -17.74 16.86
N THR A 130 -13.34 -18.34 15.67
CA THR A 130 -12.49 -19.45 15.23
C THR A 130 -10.99 -19.12 15.27
N TRP A 131 -10.64 -17.85 15.04
CA TRP A 131 -9.25 -17.39 14.93
C TRP A 131 -8.77 -16.60 16.14
N HIS A 132 -9.52 -16.63 17.25
CA HIS A 132 -9.16 -15.92 18.48
C HIS A 132 -8.89 -14.42 18.23
N THR A 133 -9.89 -13.73 17.68
CA THR A 133 -9.82 -12.31 17.34
C THR A 133 -11.23 -11.71 17.37
N THR A 134 -11.29 -10.40 17.61
CA THR A 134 -12.52 -9.61 17.46
C THR A 134 -12.92 -9.34 16.01
N TYR A 135 -12.05 -9.63 15.05
CA TYR A 135 -12.41 -9.56 13.64
C TYR A 135 -13.45 -10.62 13.29
N PRO A 136 -14.47 -10.29 12.47
CA PRO A 136 -15.46 -11.26 12.04
C PRO A 136 -14.82 -12.34 11.16
N LEU A 137 -15.42 -13.53 11.16
CA LEU A 137 -15.11 -14.57 10.19
C LEU A 137 -15.56 -14.09 8.79
N ILE A 138 -14.64 -14.14 7.84
CA ILE A 138 -14.90 -13.87 6.42
C ILE A 138 -15.43 -15.17 5.83
N ASN A 139 -16.75 -15.36 5.81
CA ASN A 139 -17.34 -16.57 5.22
C ASN A 139 -17.15 -16.63 3.70
N SER A 140 -17.34 -15.47 3.04
CA SER A 140 -17.06 -15.29 1.62
C SER A 140 -16.81 -13.81 1.34
N GLU A 141 -15.65 -13.50 0.78
CA GLU A 141 -15.32 -12.14 0.34
C GLU A 141 -16.27 -11.65 -0.75
N ALA A 142 -16.67 -12.54 -1.66
CA ALA A 142 -17.61 -12.24 -2.73
C ALA A 142 -19.00 -11.84 -2.18
N GLU A 143 -19.52 -12.55 -1.18
CA GLU A 143 -20.81 -12.17 -0.55
C GLU A 143 -20.68 -10.90 0.29
N ASN A 144 -19.56 -10.70 0.98
CA ASN A 144 -19.30 -9.47 1.71
C ASN A 144 -19.25 -8.25 0.77
N ALA A 145 -18.57 -8.35 -0.37
CA ALA A 145 -18.55 -7.30 -1.38
C ALA A 145 -19.94 -7.00 -1.94
N LYS A 146 -20.76 -8.04 -2.20
CA LYS A 146 -22.16 -7.85 -2.62
C LYS A 146 -22.98 -7.11 -1.56
N MET A 147 -22.79 -7.42 -0.28
CA MET A 147 -23.47 -6.72 0.82
C MET A 147 -23.04 -5.24 0.94
N ILE A 148 -21.77 -4.94 0.68
CA ILE A 148 -21.26 -3.56 0.62
C ILE A 148 -21.83 -2.81 -0.60
N GLY A 149 -22.11 -3.53 -1.69
CA GLY A 149 -22.75 -3.02 -2.91
C GLY A 149 -21.87 -2.05 -3.69
N ASP A 150 -22.49 -1.07 -4.35
CA ASP A 150 -21.82 -0.14 -5.29
C ASP A 150 -20.77 0.78 -4.64
N SER A 151 -20.71 0.79 -3.31
CA SER A 151 -19.69 1.51 -2.54
C SER A 151 -18.36 0.76 -2.49
N PHE A 152 -18.35 -0.56 -2.72
CA PHE A 152 -17.13 -1.38 -2.65
C PHE A 152 -16.12 -0.98 -3.72
N ARG A 153 -14.84 -0.90 -3.33
CA ARG A 153 -13.72 -0.67 -4.24
C ARG A 153 -12.60 -1.65 -3.93
N GLN A 154 -12.12 -2.30 -4.99
CA GLN A 154 -10.88 -3.07 -4.94
C GLN A 154 -9.68 -2.12 -5.02
N PRO A 155 -8.52 -2.55 -4.49
CA PRO A 155 -7.30 -1.78 -4.63
C PRO A 155 -6.84 -1.69 -6.08
N LEU A 156 -6.09 -0.62 -6.36
CA LEU A 156 -5.39 -0.44 -7.64
C LEU A 156 -4.36 -1.57 -7.85
N ILE A 157 -3.75 -2.03 -6.76
CA ILE A 157 -2.89 -3.21 -6.71
C ILE A 157 -2.84 -3.75 -5.28
N SER A 158 -2.85 -5.08 -5.15
CA SER A 158 -2.43 -5.78 -3.94
C SER A 158 -0.94 -6.14 -4.05
N LEU A 159 -0.16 -5.77 -3.04
CA LEU A 159 1.24 -6.09 -2.89
C LEU A 159 1.36 -7.33 -2.00
N TYR A 160 1.92 -8.40 -2.57
CA TYR A 160 1.97 -9.73 -1.96
C TYR A 160 0.59 -10.32 -1.59
N PRO A 161 -0.34 -10.45 -2.56
CA PRO A 161 -1.45 -11.38 -2.38
C PRO A 161 -0.88 -12.78 -2.20
N ASN A 162 -1.44 -13.55 -1.26
CA ASN A 162 -1.02 -14.93 -1.00
C ASN A 162 -2.18 -15.90 -1.25
N SER A 163 -1.86 -17.16 -1.49
CA SER A 163 -2.89 -18.18 -1.70
C SER A 163 -3.62 -18.49 -0.40
N HIS A 164 -4.89 -18.89 -0.54
CA HIS A 164 -5.69 -19.39 0.59
C HIS A 164 -4.96 -20.47 1.39
N THR A 165 -4.34 -21.45 0.71
CA THR A 165 -3.59 -22.52 1.35
C THR A 165 -2.43 -22.00 2.21
N PHE A 166 -1.69 -21.00 1.73
CA PHE A 166 -0.62 -20.39 2.50
C PHE A 166 -1.16 -19.71 3.76
N LEU A 167 -2.19 -18.88 3.61
CA LEU A 167 -2.79 -18.13 4.71
C LEU A 167 -3.40 -19.07 5.76
N SER A 168 -4.16 -20.08 5.35
CA SER A 168 -4.74 -21.08 6.26
C SER A 168 -3.66 -21.80 7.08
N ASN A 169 -2.55 -22.19 6.46
CA ASN A 169 -1.43 -22.81 7.17
C ASN A 169 -0.77 -21.84 8.16
N LEU A 170 -0.55 -20.59 7.77
CA LEU A 170 0.00 -19.55 8.63
C LEU A 170 -0.91 -19.31 9.85
N PHE A 171 -2.22 -19.23 9.63
CA PHE A 171 -3.20 -18.99 10.68
C PHE A 171 -3.22 -20.13 11.69
N GLN A 172 -3.17 -21.39 11.25
CA GLN A 172 -3.10 -22.54 12.16
C GLN A 172 -1.85 -22.52 13.03
N LYS A 173 -0.69 -22.16 12.44
CA LYS A 173 0.57 -22.02 13.19
C LYS A 173 0.49 -20.93 14.26
N ILE A 174 0.03 -19.74 13.89
CA ILE A 174 -0.10 -18.61 14.83
C ILE A 174 -1.09 -18.96 15.93
N LYS A 175 -2.26 -19.52 15.58
CA LYS A 175 -3.27 -19.97 16.55
C LYS A 175 -2.72 -21.04 17.49
N GLY A 176 -1.86 -21.92 16.98
CA GLY A 176 -1.13 -22.93 17.77
C GLY A 176 -0.01 -22.39 18.65
N GLY A 177 0.26 -21.08 18.60
CA GLY A 177 1.29 -20.42 19.41
C GLY A 177 2.69 -20.44 18.82
N GLU A 178 2.85 -20.76 17.52
CA GLU A 178 4.13 -20.65 16.83
C GLU A 178 4.59 -19.19 16.83
N LYS A 179 5.78 -18.93 17.40
CA LYS A 179 6.38 -17.59 17.44
C LYS A 179 7.19 -17.33 16.19
N GLY A 180 7.15 -16.09 15.69
CA GLY A 180 7.98 -15.66 14.56
C GLY A 180 7.52 -16.18 13.20
N SER A 181 6.26 -16.61 13.06
CA SER A 181 5.66 -16.91 11.76
C SER A 181 5.55 -15.64 10.93
N ASP A 182 6.56 -15.41 10.09
CA ASP A 182 6.63 -14.26 9.20
C ASP A 182 5.79 -14.48 7.93
N TRP A 183 5.31 -13.39 7.31
CA TRP A 183 4.52 -13.45 6.08
C TRP A 183 5.01 -12.43 5.04
N PRO A 184 4.89 -12.72 3.73
CA PRO A 184 5.26 -11.76 2.69
C PRO A 184 4.41 -10.49 2.78
N SER A 185 5.07 -9.34 2.88
CA SER A 185 4.46 -8.00 2.92
C SER A 185 5.54 -6.96 2.61
N GLU A 186 5.14 -5.85 2.00
CA GLU A 186 6.03 -4.68 1.81
C GLU A 186 6.00 -3.75 3.03
N ALA A 187 4.87 -3.71 3.73
CA ALA A 187 4.54 -2.71 4.75
C ALA A 187 4.77 -1.28 4.20
N PRO A 188 3.96 -0.85 3.20
CA PRO A 188 4.13 0.46 2.58
C PRO A 188 3.91 1.59 3.60
N SER A 189 4.80 2.57 3.63
CA SER A 189 4.81 3.62 4.66
C SER A 189 4.42 4.99 4.16
N SER A 190 4.60 5.25 2.87
CA SER A 190 4.22 6.49 2.22
C SER A 190 4.04 6.26 0.73
N ILE A 191 3.38 7.21 0.08
CA ILE A 191 3.13 7.25 -1.35
C ILE A 191 3.23 8.69 -1.86
N ASP A 192 3.80 8.88 -3.04
CA ASP A 192 3.73 10.13 -3.79
C ASP A 192 3.60 9.86 -5.30
N VAL A 193 3.20 10.85 -6.08
CA VAL A 193 2.98 10.74 -7.52
C VAL A 193 4.04 11.53 -8.28
N TYR A 194 4.90 10.80 -9.01
CA TYR A 194 5.90 11.40 -9.86
C TYR A 194 5.29 11.86 -11.19
N THR A 195 5.12 13.18 -11.34
CA THR A 195 4.49 13.81 -12.52
C THR A 195 5.48 14.53 -13.44
N SER A 196 6.71 14.75 -12.99
CA SER A 196 7.78 15.38 -13.77
C SER A 196 8.25 14.50 -14.94
N SER A 197 8.80 15.13 -15.98
CA SER A 197 9.50 14.44 -17.09
C SER A 197 11.01 14.38 -16.88
N THR A 198 11.55 14.92 -15.78
CA THR A 198 12.98 15.10 -15.55
C THR A 198 13.74 13.77 -15.53
N ILE A 199 13.23 12.77 -14.83
CA ILE A 199 13.75 11.40 -14.90
C ILE A 199 13.03 10.68 -16.07
N PRO A 200 13.75 10.30 -17.14
CA PRO A 200 13.14 9.66 -18.30
C PRO A 200 12.37 8.38 -17.91
N GLY A 201 11.14 8.28 -18.40
CA GLY A 201 10.27 7.12 -18.17
C GLY A 201 9.55 7.11 -16.82
N TRP A 202 9.83 8.03 -15.88
CA TRP A 202 9.20 8.06 -14.56
C TRP A 202 7.89 8.84 -14.49
N LYS A 203 7.64 9.76 -15.43
CA LYS A 203 6.37 10.52 -15.48
C LYS A 203 5.14 9.61 -15.37
N ASN A 204 4.16 9.97 -14.55
CA ASN A 204 2.99 9.16 -14.24
C ASN A 204 3.37 7.85 -13.55
N SER A 205 4.06 7.94 -12.42
CA SER A 205 4.35 6.79 -11.56
C SER A 205 3.95 7.08 -10.12
N LEU A 206 3.49 6.05 -9.42
CA LEU A 206 3.43 6.04 -7.97
C LEU A 206 4.81 5.66 -7.44
N LEU A 207 5.30 6.40 -6.46
CA LEU A 207 6.48 6.09 -5.68
C LEU A 207 6.04 5.69 -4.29
N VAL A 208 6.45 4.50 -3.82
CA VAL A 208 6.00 3.93 -2.55
C VAL A 208 7.21 3.49 -1.75
N THR A 209 7.39 4.05 -0.55
CA THR A 209 8.42 3.58 0.39
C THR A 209 7.92 2.37 1.16
N THR A 210 8.83 1.44 1.47
CA THR A 210 8.50 0.22 2.20
C THR A 210 9.32 0.07 3.46
N LEU A 211 8.66 -0.35 4.54
CA LEU A 211 9.32 -0.60 5.82
C LEU A 211 9.97 -1.98 5.82
N LYS A 212 9.21 -3.02 5.48
CA LYS A 212 9.70 -4.39 5.49
C LYS A 212 10.53 -4.70 4.25
N GLY A 213 10.10 -4.18 3.09
CA GLY A 213 10.82 -4.39 1.83
C GLY A 213 12.15 -3.62 1.71
N GLY A 214 12.34 -2.57 2.53
CA GLY A 214 13.54 -1.75 2.55
C GLY A 214 13.95 -1.19 1.19
N LYS A 215 12.96 -0.75 0.41
CA LYS A 215 13.13 -0.27 -0.97
C LYS A 215 12.13 0.83 -1.32
N LEU A 216 12.39 1.52 -2.42
CA LEU A 216 11.40 2.37 -3.10
C LEU A 216 10.80 1.58 -4.26
N ILE A 217 9.48 1.41 -4.27
CA ILE A 217 8.76 0.82 -5.39
C ILE A 217 8.28 1.95 -6.30
N ARG A 218 8.58 1.85 -7.60
CA ARG A 218 7.99 2.69 -8.64
C ARG A 218 6.99 1.88 -9.44
N LEU A 219 5.73 2.25 -9.40
CA LEU A 219 4.65 1.64 -10.17
C LEU A 219 4.23 2.58 -11.29
N LYS A 220 4.31 2.12 -12.53
CA LYS A 220 3.92 2.93 -13.68
C LYS A 220 2.40 2.98 -13.81
N LEU A 221 1.84 4.17 -13.95
CA LEU A 221 0.43 4.36 -14.22
C LEU A 221 0.16 4.47 -15.73
N ASN A 222 -1.03 4.05 -16.15
CA ASN A 222 -1.56 4.42 -17.47
C ASN A 222 -1.78 5.93 -17.59
N GLN A 223 -2.19 6.39 -18.78
CA GLN A 223 -2.44 7.80 -19.04
C GLN A 223 -3.51 8.40 -18.11
N ASN A 224 -4.52 7.62 -17.73
CA ASN A 224 -5.61 8.06 -16.87
C ASN A 224 -5.20 8.12 -15.38
N GLY A 225 -4.18 7.37 -14.97
CA GLY A 225 -3.81 7.19 -13.57
C GLY A 225 -4.73 6.26 -12.77
N ASP A 226 -5.50 5.41 -13.44
CA ASP A 226 -6.45 4.49 -12.80
C ASP A 226 -6.04 3.01 -12.91
N LYS A 227 -4.89 2.74 -13.52
CA LYS A 227 -4.36 1.39 -13.69
C LYS A 227 -2.84 1.37 -13.63
N ILE A 228 -2.28 0.38 -12.94
CA ILE A 228 -0.85 0.06 -13.05
C ILE A 228 -0.60 -0.63 -14.39
N ILE A 229 0.33 -0.08 -15.17
CA ILE A 229 0.86 -0.71 -16.38
C ILE A 229 2.28 -1.22 -16.11
N SER A 230 2.84 -1.99 -17.04
CA SER A 230 4.17 -2.61 -16.98
C SER A 230 5.26 -1.71 -16.34
N ASP A 231 6.34 -2.33 -15.85
CA ASP A 231 7.49 -1.69 -15.18
C ASP A 231 7.31 -1.28 -13.72
N THR A 232 6.77 -2.18 -12.90
CA THR A 232 7.06 -2.14 -11.46
C THR A 232 8.55 -2.34 -11.26
N LEU A 233 9.23 -1.27 -10.86
CA LEU A 233 10.68 -1.29 -10.64
C LEU A 233 10.96 -0.99 -9.18
N ASN A 234 11.85 -1.79 -8.61
CA ASN A 234 12.34 -1.62 -7.25
C ASN A 234 13.68 -0.88 -7.30
N TYR A 235 13.79 0.18 -6.52
CA TYR A 235 15.00 1.00 -6.41
C TYR A 235 15.51 1.04 -4.97
N PHE A 236 16.81 1.34 -4.84
CA PHE A 236 17.45 1.66 -3.56
C PHE A 236 17.24 0.60 -2.47
N LYS A 237 17.14 -0.68 -2.87
CA LYS A 237 17.01 -1.79 -1.92
C LYS A 237 18.24 -1.81 -1.00
N GLY A 238 18.00 -1.84 0.30
CA GLY A 238 19.05 -1.95 1.30
C GLY A 238 18.48 -2.33 2.67
N GLU A 239 19.36 -2.42 3.66
CA GLU A 239 18.98 -2.68 5.05
C GLU A 239 18.48 -1.39 5.70
N ASN A 240 17.37 -0.86 5.20
CA ASN A 240 16.71 0.34 5.70
C ASN A 240 15.21 0.10 5.81
N ARG A 241 14.56 0.91 6.64
CA ARG A 241 13.10 0.99 6.72
C ARG A 241 12.70 2.37 6.22
N PHE A 242 12.36 2.49 4.94
CA PHE A 242 11.99 3.78 4.39
C PHE A 242 10.61 4.17 4.91
N ARG A 243 10.52 5.33 5.56
CA ARG A 243 9.33 5.83 6.23
C ARG A 243 8.52 6.76 5.35
N ASP A 244 9.18 7.66 4.65
CA ASP A 244 8.50 8.68 3.87
C ASP A 244 9.34 9.10 2.67
N LEU A 245 8.70 9.75 1.70
CA LEU A 245 9.37 10.33 0.55
C LEU A 245 8.89 11.76 0.25
N ALA A 246 9.76 12.54 -0.39
CA ALA A 246 9.39 13.81 -1.00
C ALA A 246 10.11 13.99 -2.34
N ILE A 247 9.46 14.65 -3.29
CA ILE A 247 10.00 14.91 -4.63
C ILE A 247 10.29 16.40 -4.76
N SER A 248 11.46 16.78 -5.28
CA SER A 248 11.75 18.20 -5.56
C SER A 248 10.80 18.75 -6.63
N PRO A 249 10.51 20.07 -6.64
CA PRO A 249 9.59 20.65 -7.63
C PRO A 249 9.99 20.41 -9.10
N ASP A 250 11.29 20.32 -9.38
CA ASP A 250 11.82 20.01 -10.72
C ASP A 250 11.79 18.48 -11.03
N GLY A 251 11.53 17.63 -10.03
CA GLY A 251 11.58 16.18 -10.13
C GLY A 251 12.98 15.59 -10.28
N GLY A 252 14.04 16.38 -10.13
CA GLY A 252 15.43 15.93 -10.23
C GLY A 252 15.95 15.26 -8.97
N LYS A 253 15.29 15.47 -7.83
CA LYS A 253 15.67 14.91 -6.53
C LYS A 253 14.52 14.19 -5.86
N ILE A 254 14.87 13.13 -5.15
CA ILE A 254 13.96 12.38 -4.27
C ILE A 254 14.62 12.34 -2.89
N TYR A 255 13.86 12.67 -1.86
CA TYR A 255 14.29 12.59 -0.47
C TYR A 255 13.58 11.42 0.19
N LEU A 256 14.30 10.57 0.91
CA LEU A 256 13.75 9.43 1.64
C LEU A 256 14.04 9.55 3.13
N ALA A 257 13.02 9.49 3.97
CA ALA A 257 13.18 9.37 5.41
C ALA A 257 13.35 7.90 5.81
N VAL A 258 14.21 7.63 6.80
CA VAL A 258 14.49 6.27 7.30
C VAL A 258 14.14 6.19 8.78
N ASP A 259 13.44 5.13 9.20
CA ASP A 259 13.15 4.91 10.63
C ASP A 259 14.45 4.91 11.46
N SER A 260 14.38 5.46 12.68
CA SER A 260 15.49 5.46 13.63
C SER A 260 15.75 4.11 14.31
N SER A 261 14.81 3.16 14.19
CA SER A 261 14.90 1.82 14.79
C SER A 261 14.32 0.73 13.88
N GLY A 262 14.77 -0.51 14.10
CA GLY A 262 14.29 -1.70 13.39
C GLY A 262 13.11 -2.39 14.07
N VAL A 263 12.62 -1.84 15.18
CA VAL A 263 11.54 -2.46 15.98
C VAL A 263 10.22 -2.32 15.24
N THR A 264 9.49 -3.43 15.15
CA THR A 264 8.15 -3.47 14.59
C THR A 264 7.14 -3.86 15.67
N SER A 265 5.86 -3.60 15.44
CA SER A 265 4.77 -4.02 16.36
C SER A 265 4.43 -5.51 16.29
N GLY A 266 5.19 -6.32 15.52
CA GLY A 266 5.02 -7.77 15.42
C GLY A 266 5.99 -8.54 16.34
N PRO A 267 5.90 -9.88 16.38
CA PRO A 267 6.75 -10.73 17.22
C PRO A 267 8.23 -10.77 16.78
N SER A 268 8.58 -10.07 15.69
CA SER A 268 9.94 -9.95 15.22
C SER A 268 10.73 -8.99 16.13
N LYS A 269 11.79 -9.54 16.76
CA LYS A 269 12.92 -8.74 17.26
C LYS A 269 13.46 -7.88 16.11
N GLU A 270 14.12 -6.75 16.41
CA GLU A 270 14.67 -5.80 15.42
C GLU A 270 15.12 -6.53 14.14
N ASN A 271 14.44 -6.28 13.02
CA ASN A 271 14.78 -6.91 11.75
C ASN A 271 14.55 -5.90 10.62
N PRO A 272 15.61 -5.45 9.93
CA PRO A 272 17.03 -5.79 10.14
C PRO A 272 17.60 -5.22 11.45
N GLN A 273 18.49 -5.98 12.12
CA GLN A 273 19.20 -5.54 13.35
C GLN A 273 20.20 -4.41 13.07
N GLN A 274 20.64 -4.26 11.82
CA GLN A 274 21.48 -3.15 11.36
C GLN A 274 20.69 -2.37 10.32
N ILE A 275 20.24 -1.17 10.70
CA ILE A 275 19.74 -0.19 9.74
C ILE A 275 20.94 0.66 9.34
N SER A 276 21.27 0.72 8.05
CA SER A 276 22.47 1.43 7.59
C SER A 276 22.40 2.95 7.84
N TYR A 277 21.21 3.55 7.77
CA TYR A 277 20.99 4.99 7.89
C TYR A 277 19.89 5.35 8.91
N ARG A 278 20.07 4.96 10.17
CA ARG A 278 19.07 5.17 11.24
C ARG A 278 18.68 6.65 11.38
N GLY A 279 17.40 6.95 11.18
CA GLY A 279 16.84 8.29 11.43
C GLY A 279 17.34 9.36 10.46
N CYS A 280 17.89 8.97 9.31
CA CYS A 280 18.45 9.89 8.33
C CYS A 280 17.42 10.31 7.28
N ILE A 281 17.72 11.45 6.63
CA ILE A 281 17.15 11.81 5.33
C ILE A 281 18.20 11.52 4.26
N ILE A 282 17.85 10.71 3.28
CA ILE A 282 18.69 10.39 2.12
C ILE A 282 18.22 11.24 0.95
N GLU A 283 19.12 12.05 0.38
CA GLU A 283 18.89 12.74 -0.89
C GLU A 283 19.39 11.87 -2.05
N LEU A 284 18.54 11.67 -3.06
CA LEU A 284 18.85 10.98 -4.30
C LEU A 284 18.72 11.96 -5.45
N THR A 285 19.84 12.31 -6.07
CA THR A 285 19.87 13.24 -7.21
C THR A 285 20.00 12.47 -8.53
N PHE A 286 19.10 12.74 -9.47
CA PHE A 286 19.20 12.22 -10.83
C PHE A 286 20.36 12.88 -11.56
N ILE A 287 21.26 12.06 -12.11
CA ILE A 287 22.36 12.51 -12.95
C ILE A 287 22.05 12.10 -14.40
N PRO A 288 21.74 13.04 -15.30
CA PRO A 288 21.56 12.73 -16.71
C PRO A 288 22.86 12.14 -17.27
N LYS A 289 22.80 10.96 -17.89
CA LYS A 289 23.96 10.49 -18.66
C LYS A 289 24.15 11.42 -19.87
N PRO A 290 25.34 12.00 -20.09
CA PRO A 290 25.63 12.60 -21.38
C PRO A 290 25.59 11.50 -22.44
N PHE A 291 24.76 11.67 -23.47
CA PHE A 291 24.82 10.83 -24.67
C PHE A 291 26.19 11.06 -25.32
N ASN A 292 27.14 10.16 -25.11
CA ASN A 292 28.42 10.20 -25.80
C ASN A 292 28.27 9.40 -27.09
N ASP A 293 27.62 10.00 -28.09
CA ASP A 293 27.56 9.46 -29.45
C ASP A 293 28.91 9.71 -30.16
N LYS A 294 29.97 9.05 -29.66
CA LYS A 294 31.21 8.91 -30.43
C LYS A 294 31.06 7.69 -31.32
N GLY A 295 30.58 7.98 -32.53
CA GLY A 295 30.28 7.06 -33.62
C GLY A 295 31.11 5.78 -33.64
N LYS A 296 30.44 4.66 -33.38
CA LYS A 296 30.77 3.41 -34.07
C LYS A 296 29.99 3.40 -35.38
N LYS A 297 30.65 3.80 -36.47
CA LYS A 297 30.22 3.44 -37.83
C LYS A 297 29.92 1.95 -37.82
N ARG A 298 28.65 1.58 -38.01
CA ARG A 298 28.29 0.23 -38.46
C ARG A 298 29.01 0.03 -39.78
N HIS A 299 30.08 -0.77 -39.78
CA HIS A 299 30.62 -1.29 -41.02
C HIS A 299 29.58 -2.23 -41.60
N SER A 300 28.94 -1.77 -42.67
CA SER A 300 28.32 -2.64 -43.66
C SER A 300 29.42 -3.43 -44.35
N ALA A 301 29.42 -4.75 -44.18
CA ALA A 301 29.96 -5.67 -45.15
C ALA A 301 28.94 -6.79 -45.31
N ASN A 302 28.22 -6.73 -46.43
CA ASN A 302 27.79 -7.95 -47.09
C ASN A 302 29.05 -8.74 -47.43
N ASP A 303 29.09 -10.01 -47.08
CA ASP A 303 29.41 -11.03 -48.07
C ASP A 303 28.82 -12.37 -47.67
N SER A 304 28.27 -13.00 -48.68
CA SER A 304 27.57 -14.27 -48.74
C SER A 304 28.49 -15.48 -48.65
N ALA A 305 27.95 -16.57 -48.12
CA ALA A 305 28.28 -17.98 -48.36
C ALA A 305 29.70 -18.47 -47.98
N ASP A 306 29.79 -19.43 -47.06
CA ASP A 306 30.13 -20.82 -47.43
C ASP A 306 29.85 -21.79 -46.27
N SER A 307 29.40 -22.98 -46.67
CA SER A 307 29.17 -24.19 -45.90
C SER A 307 30.46 -24.91 -45.50
N THR A 308 30.50 -25.50 -44.30
CA THR A 308 31.16 -26.78 -43.88
C THR A 308 31.21 -26.80 -42.34
N ARG A 309 30.46 -27.65 -41.63
CA ARG A 309 30.88 -28.97 -41.09
C ARG A 309 32.35 -29.01 -40.66
N ASP A 310 32.60 -29.13 -39.35
CA ASP A 310 33.24 -30.33 -38.76
C ASP A 310 33.22 -30.30 -37.21
N GLU A 311 33.40 -31.50 -36.66
CA GLU A 311 33.21 -32.02 -35.31
C GLU A 311 34.32 -31.66 -34.28
N GLU A 312 34.10 -32.13 -33.04
CA GLU A 312 35.07 -32.32 -31.92
C GLU A 312 35.56 -31.03 -31.21
N LYS A 313 35.51 -30.87 -29.88
CA LYS A 313 35.52 -31.79 -28.73
C LYS A 313 34.86 -31.16 -27.51
#